data_AF-A0A248TMJ8-F1
#
_entry.id   AF-A0A248TMJ8-F1
#
_cell.length_a   1.000
_cell.length_b   1.000
_cell.length_c   1.000
_cell.angle_alpha   90.00
_cell.angle_beta   90.00
_cell.angle_gamma   90.00
#
_symmetry.space_group_name_H-M   'P 1'
#
loop_
_entity.id
_entity.type
_entity.pdbx_description
1 polymer ?
#
loop_
_entity_poly.entity_id
_entity_poly.type
_entity_poly.pdbx_seq_one_letter_code
_entity_poly.pdbx_strand_id
1 'polypeptide(L)' 'MVSIGGVVVKKYPGFLLIFIGIVLLYFSFKLDVSPIVAILLLLSSLIANIAGTVVLIKLIITIQRKAAELNKEE' A
#
# COMPACT_ATOMS: atom_id res chain seq x y z
N MET A 1 -11.15 21.44 10.13
CA MET A 1 -10.34 20.29 10.58
C MET A 1 -9.62 19.69 9.37
N VAL A 2 -8.33 19.95 9.19
CA VAL A 2 -7.54 19.26 8.17
C VAL A 2 -7.28 17.86 8.71
N SER A 3 -7.95 16.86 8.15
CA SER A 3 -7.73 15.46 8.51
C SER A 3 -6.27 15.12 8.23
N ILE A 4 -5.48 14.98 9.30
CA ILE A 4 -4.09 14.53 9.26
C ILE A 4 -4.02 13.16 8.55
N GLY A 5 -5.06 12.33 8.67
CA GLY A 5 -5.21 11.09 7.92
C GLY A 5 -5.27 11.30 6.40
N GLY A 6 -5.99 12.32 5.91
CA GLY A 6 -6.10 12.61 4.47
C GLY A 6 -4.77 13.09 3.84
N VAL A 7 -3.89 13.71 4.63
CA VAL A 7 -2.57 14.18 4.16
C VAL A 7 -1.57 13.01 4.10
N VAL A 8 -1.61 12.08 5.06
CA VAL A 8 -0.75 10.88 5.04
C VAL A 8 -1.12 9.94 3.91
N VAL A 9 -2.43 9.75 3.64
CA VAL A 9 -2.93 8.94 2.50
C VAL A 9 -2.43 9.50 1.16
N LYS A 10 -2.32 10.83 1.02
CA LYS A 10 -1.81 11.47 -0.20
C LYS A 10 -0.30 11.33 -0.39
N LYS A 11 0.48 11.16 0.68
CA LYS A 11 1.95 11.14 0.61
C LYS A 11 2.54 9.74 0.39
N TYR A 12 1.89 8.68 0.88
CA TYR A 12 2.38 7.30 0.74
C TYR A 12 1.27 6.29 0.44
N PRO A 13 0.54 6.44 -0.69
CA PRO A 13 -0.60 5.58 -1.02
C PRO A 13 -0.23 4.09 -1.12
N GLY A 14 1.00 3.78 -1.54
CA GLY A 14 1.49 2.40 -1.65
C GLY A 14 1.64 1.70 -0.30
N PHE A 15 2.17 2.40 0.71
CA PHE A 15 2.35 1.85 2.05
C PHE A 15 1.02 1.58 2.75
N LEU A 16 0.06 2.50 2.60
CA LEU A 16 -1.29 2.32 3.15
C LEU A 16 -1.98 1.09 2.55
N LEU A 17 -1.87 0.89 1.23
CA LEU A 17 -2.45 -0.28 0.55
C LEU A 17 -1.84 -1.60 1.06
N ILE A 18 -0.52 -1.64 1.26
CA ILE A 18 0.15 -2.80 1.85
C ILE A 18 -0.35 -3.04 3.28
N PHE A 19 -0.44 -1.97 4.09
CA PHE A 19 -0.93 -2.09 5.46
C PHE A 19 -2.36 -2.65 5.51
N ILE A 20 -3.27 -2.12 4.67
CA ILE A 20 -4.64 -2.65 4.54
C ILE A 20 -4.61 -4.12 4.10
N GLY A 21 -3.75 -4.47 3.13
CA GLY A 21 -3.59 -5.85 2.68
C GLY A 21 -3.19 -6.79 3.81
N ILE A 22 -2.23 -6.41 4.66
CA ILE A 22 -1.81 -7.20 5.83
C ILE A 22 -2.94 -7.34 6.85
N VAL A 23 -3.71 -6.27 7.10
CA VAL A 23 -4.86 -6.30 8.01
C VAL A 23 -5.93 -7.27 7.51
N LEU A 24 -6.24 -7.24 6.20
CA LEU A 24 -7.19 -8.19 5.58
C LEU A 24 -6.70 -9.64 5.68
N LEU A 25 -5.39 -9.86 5.51
CA LEU A 25 -4.78 -11.19 5.67
C LEU A 25 -4.92 -11.70 7.11
N TYR A 26 -4.68 -10.84 8.10
CA TYR A 26 -4.86 -11.22 9.49
C TYR A 26 -6.32 -11.62 9.74
N PHE A 27 -7.28 -10.80 9.30
CA PHE A 27 -8.69 -11.09 9.49
C PHE A 27 -9.16 -12.37 8.79
N SER A 28 -8.60 -12.73 7.62
CA SER A 28 -8.98 -13.97 6.95
C SER A 28 -8.65 -15.23 7.74
N PHE A 29 -7.68 -15.16 8.67
CA PHE A 29 -7.30 -16.30 9.52
C PHE A 29 -7.81 -16.21 10.96
N LYS A 30 -8.13 -15.00 11.45
CA LYS A 30 -8.46 -14.76 12.87
C LYS A 30 -9.96 -14.60 13.15
N LEU A 31 -10.76 -14.24 12.15
CA LEU A 31 -12.20 -14.17 12.31
C LEU A 31 -12.84 -15.51 11.97
N ASP A 32 -13.82 -15.93 12.77
CA ASP A 32 -14.72 -17.04 12.45
C ASP A 32 -15.70 -16.58 11.37
N VAL A 33 -15.20 -16.47 10.14
CA VAL A 33 -15.99 -16.16 8.95
C VAL A 33 -16.21 -17.40 8.12
N SER A 34 -17.24 -17.37 7.27
CA SER A 34 -17.48 -18.46 6.33
C SER A 34 -16.25 -18.64 5.40
N PRO A 35 -15.96 -19.87 4.94
CA PRO A 35 -14.83 -20.13 4.06
C PRO A 35 -14.81 -19.25 2.80
N ILE A 36 -15.99 -18.92 2.27
CA ILE A 36 -16.15 -18.04 1.11
C ILE A 36 -15.65 -16.63 1.44
N VAL A 37 -16.02 -16.10 2.61
CA VAL A 37 -15.59 -14.77 3.06
C VAL A 37 -14.09 -14.75 3.35
N ALA A 38 -13.54 -15.81 3.95
CA ALA A 38 -12.10 -15.94 4.16
C ALA A 38 -11.31 -15.89 2.84
N ILE A 39 -11.78 -16.59 1.79
CA ILE A 39 -11.18 -16.55 0.45
C ILE A 39 -11.26 -15.15 -0.16
N LEU A 40 -12.40 -14.47 -0.04
CA LEU A 40 -12.54 -13.09 -0.53
C LEU A 40 -11.59 -12.13 0.18
N LEU A 41 -11.40 -12.27 1.50
CA LEU A 41 -10.45 -11.49 2.27
C LEU A 41 -9.00 -11.77 1.85
N LEU A 42 -8.65 -13.04 1.61
CA LEU A 42 -7.34 -13.45 1.09
C LEU A 42 -7.05 -12.83 -0.29
N LEU A 43 -8.00 -12.92 -1.22
CA LEU A 43 -7.85 -12.34 -2.55
C LEU A 43 -7.75 -10.81 -2.48
N SER A 44 -8.58 -10.17 -1.66
CA SER A 44 -8.54 -8.71 -1.47
C SER A 44 -7.22 -8.26 -0.85
N SER A 45 -6.69 -9.02 0.12
CA SER A 45 -5.37 -8.81 0.72
C SER A 45 -4.27 -8.87 -0.34
N LEU A 46 -4.28 -9.92 -1.16
CA LEU A 46 -3.28 -10.12 -2.22
C LEU A 46 -3.29 -8.94 -3.21
N ILE A 47 -4.47 -8.53 -3.68
CA ILE A 47 -4.64 -7.42 -4.62
C ILE A 47 -4.12 -6.11 -4.00
N ALA A 48 -4.49 -5.82 -2.74
CA ALA A 48 -4.05 -4.61 -2.06
C ALA A 48 -2.52 -4.55 -1.89
N ASN A 49 -1.89 -5.68 -1.52
CA ASN A 49 -0.44 -5.77 -1.37
C ASN A 49 0.30 -5.60 -2.71
N ILE A 50 -0.20 -6.22 -3.78
CA ILE A 50 0.37 -6.06 -5.13
C ILE A 50 0.25 -4.60 -5.58
N ALA A 51 -0.94 -4.01 -5.49
CA ALA A 51 -1.18 -2.62 -5.87
C ALA A 51 -0.28 -1.66 -5.07
N GLY A 52 -0.18 -1.86 -3.76
CA GLY A 52 0.66 -1.04 -2.90
C GLY A 52 2.14 -1.16 -3.25
N THR A 53 2.63 -2.37 -3.56
CA THR A 53 4.01 -2.61 -4.01
C THR A 53 4.31 -1.91 -5.33
N VAL A 54 3.41 -1.99 -6.31
CA VAL A 54 3.57 -1.30 -7.61
C VAL A 54 3.70 0.22 -7.43
N VAL A 55 2.86 0.80 -6.57
CA VAL A 55 2.91 2.23 -6.26
C VAL A 55 4.22 2.60 -5.56
N LEU A 56 4.71 1.75 -4.64
CA LEU A 56 5.98 1.97 -3.95
C LEU A 56 7.17 1.93 -4.92
N ILE A 57 7.21 0.97 -5.83
CA ILE A 57 8.25 0.86 -6.86
C ILE A 57 8.25 2.12 -7.73
N LYS A 58 7.08 2.58 -8.19
CA LYS A 58 6.97 3.83 -8.97
C LYS A 58 7.53 5.02 -8.21
N LEU A 59 7.20 5.15 -6.92
CA LEU A 59 7.73 6.21 -6.08
C LEU A 59 9.25 6.16 -5.96
N ILE A 60 9.82 4.97 -5.74
CA ILE A 60 11.28 4.78 -5.66
C ILE A 60 11.96 5.20 -6.96
N ILE A 61 11.41 4.80 -8.12
CA ILE A 61 11.94 5.20 -9.44
C ILE A 61 11.89 6.72 -9.60
N THR A 62 10.79 7.37 -9.21
CA THR A 62 10.67 8.84 -9.26
C THR A 62 11.69 9.53 -8.36
N ILE A 63 11.91 9.02 -7.14
CA ILE A 63 12.90 9.58 -6.21
C ILE A 63 14.31 9.43 -6.78
N GLN A 64 14.66 8.26 -7.31
CA GLN A 64 15.98 8.02 -7.92
C GLN A 64 16.22 8.95 -9.11
N ARG A 65 15.23 9.16 -9.98
CA ARG A 65 15.33 10.11 -11.10
C ARG A 65 15.57 11.53 -10.63
N LYS A 66 14.79 12.02 -9.66
CA LYS A 66 14.99 13.36 -9.08
C LYS A 66 16.35 13.52 -8.41
N ALA A 67 16.82 12.51 -7.69
CA ALA A 67 18.15 12.54 -7.08
C ALA A 67 19.28 12.59 -8.13
N ALA A 68 19.11 11.90 -9.26
CA ALA A 68 20.07 11.94 -10.36
C ALA A 68 20.07 13.29 -11.12
N GLU A 69 18.93 13.98 -11.17
CA GLU A 69 18.83 15.35 -11.72
C GLU A 69 19.55 16.36 -10.82
N LEU A 70 19.29 16.30 -9.50
CA LEU A 70 19.96 17.18 -8.52
C LEU A 70 21.48 17.02 -8.51
N ASN A 71 22.00 15.79 -8.60
CA ASN A 71 23.45 15.53 -8.66
C ASN A 71 24.13 15.95 -9.99
N LYS A 72 23.36 16.32 -11.01
CA LYS A 72 23.90 16.85 -12.28
C LYS A 72 23.92 18.38 -12.34
N GLU A 73 23.22 19.03 -11.40
CA GLU A 73 23.15 20.49 -11.28
C GLU A 73 24.18 21.04 -10.28
N GLU A 74 24.82 20.18 -9.48
CA GLU A 74 26.04 20.46 -8.69
C GLU A 74 27.33 20.14 -9.49
#